data_AF-A0A3P9P3Q1-F1
#
_entry.id   AF-A0A3P9P3Q1-F1
#
_cell.length_a   1.000
_cell.length_b   1.000
_cell.length_c   1.000
_cell.angle_alpha   90.00
_cell.angle_beta   90.00
_cell.angle_gamma   90.00
#
_symmetry.space_group_name_H-M   'P 1'
#
loop_
_entity.id
_entity.type
_entity.pdbx_description
1 polymer ?
#
loop_
_entity_poly.entity_id
_entity_poly.type
_entity_poly.pdbx_seq_one_letter_code
_entity_poly.pdbx_strand_id
1 'polypeptide(L)'
;KTMTWSEARKWCQEHFTDMVVIQNQTENDYIVSILPNRTNSPYYWIGLTKNHINETWKWIGNNSTWVGEHSWAESEPNNNHITEFCVEIYINSGQNRGKWNDEKCARSKYPVCYKAQCDDSSCVKGSCWETLNSTACLCSDGYEGDKCQTVVDCPPLSQPENGDLKCSQGGWEINTTCSFKCNPGFTINGSYTVTCKANRTWSDLKPVCSAVQCPPLSQLSNGNYSCSKEGQIFNSTCHFECHLGFFMIGSSAVTCAANGHWTGPRPVCTSNYTQVLRFCPKKKKSTLWQKTK
;
A
#
# COMPACT_ATOMS: atom_id res chain seq x y z
N LYS A 1 31.88 27.37 29.68
CA LYS A 1 32.00 28.71 30.30
C LYS A 1 30.60 29.32 30.35
N THR A 2 30.27 30.11 31.37
CA THR A 2 29.01 30.87 31.39
C THR A 2 29.12 32.12 30.55
N MET A 3 28.01 32.58 29.98
CA MET A 3 27.96 33.75 29.10
C MET A 3 26.55 34.35 29.06
N THR A 4 26.42 35.58 28.56
CA THR A 4 25.11 36.23 28.34
C THR A 4 24.29 35.47 27.30
N TRP A 5 22.98 35.69 27.25
CA TRP A 5 22.13 34.96 26.31
C TRP A 5 22.55 35.17 24.84
N SER A 6 22.92 36.39 24.46
CA SER A 6 23.37 36.71 23.11
C SER A 6 24.70 36.05 22.77
N GLU A 7 25.64 36.03 23.71
CA GLU A 7 26.92 35.32 23.56
C GLU A 7 26.70 33.79 23.49
N ALA A 8 25.79 33.26 24.30
CA ALA A 8 25.38 31.84 24.30
C ALA A 8 24.87 31.41 22.93
N ARG A 9 23.97 32.22 22.34
CA ARG A 9 23.46 31.96 21.00
C ARG A 9 24.57 31.94 19.96
N LYS A 10 25.38 33.00 19.95
CA LYS A 10 26.49 33.13 19.00
C LYS A 10 27.46 31.95 19.13
N TRP A 11 27.80 31.56 20.35
CA TRP A 11 28.68 30.42 20.61
C TRP A 11 28.09 29.10 20.09
N CYS A 12 26.79 28.86 20.31
CA CYS A 12 26.11 27.69 19.75
C CYS A 12 26.09 27.70 18.21
N GLN A 13 25.89 28.85 17.57
CA GLN A 13 25.92 28.97 16.10
C GLN A 13 27.32 28.76 15.51
N GLU A 14 28.37 29.13 16.25
CA GLU A 14 29.76 28.95 15.81
C GLU A 14 30.25 27.50 15.96
N HIS A 15 29.72 26.73 16.92
CA HIS A 15 30.24 25.40 17.28
C HIS A 15 29.24 24.25 17.05
N PHE A 16 27.96 24.56 16.90
CA PHE A 16 26.84 23.63 16.71
C PHE A 16 25.88 24.21 15.66
N THR A 17 24.56 24.01 15.81
CA THR A 17 23.56 24.62 14.90
C THR A 17 23.01 25.91 15.46
N ASP A 18 22.37 25.88 16.64
CA ASP A 18 21.94 27.07 17.40
C ASP A 18 21.65 26.63 18.85
N MET A 19 21.14 27.53 19.69
CA MET A 19 20.56 27.15 20.99
C MET A 19 19.31 26.29 20.81
N VAL A 20 19.03 25.45 21.81
CA VAL A 20 17.92 24.50 21.76
C VAL A 20 16.57 25.20 21.64
N VAL A 21 15.74 24.70 20.73
CA VAL A 21 14.33 25.06 20.57
C VAL A 21 13.52 23.86 20.98
N ILE A 22 12.71 23.98 22.03
CA ILE A 22 11.96 22.85 22.60
C ILE A 22 10.58 22.82 21.95
N GLN A 23 10.19 21.69 21.36
CA GLN A 23 8.94 21.55 20.61
C GLN A 23 7.81 20.91 21.42
N ASN A 24 8.13 20.13 22.45
CA ASN A 24 7.15 19.46 23.30
C ASN A 24 7.74 19.06 24.67
N GLN A 25 6.87 18.58 25.57
CA GLN A 25 7.27 18.19 26.92
C GLN A 25 8.25 17.01 26.95
N THR A 26 8.14 16.04 26.03
CA THR A 26 9.07 14.90 25.96
C THR A 26 10.49 15.35 25.62
N GLU A 27 10.64 16.34 24.74
CA GLU A 27 11.93 16.96 24.44
C GLU A 27 12.47 17.74 25.64
N ASN A 28 11.62 18.49 26.34
CA ASN A 28 12.01 19.16 27.58
C ASN A 28 12.58 18.17 28.61
N ASP A 29 11.86 17.07 28.85
CA ASP A 29 12.24 16.05 29.83
C ASP A 29 13.55 15.35 29.41
N TYR A 30 13.73 15.08 28.11
CA TYR A 30 14.97 14.53 27.58
C TYR A 30 16.17 15.46 27.81
N ILE A 31 16.04 16.75 27.47
CA ILE A 31 17.08 17.77 27.71
C ILE A 31 17.44 17.80 29.21
N VAL A 32 16.45 17.80 30.09
CA VAL A 32 16.64 17.79 31.55
C VAL A 32 17.35 16.53 32.04
N SER A 33 17.14 15.39 31.38
CA SER A 33 17.80 14.12 31.72
C SER A 33 19.29 14.10 31.38
N ILE A 34 19.71 14.81 30.32
CA ILE A 34 21.10 14.80 29.83
C ILE A 34 21.95 15.97 30.37
N LEU A 35 21.31 17.05 30.84
CA LEU A 35 22.04 18.21 31.35
C LEU A 35 22.63 17.94 32.74
N PRO A 36 23.93 18.22 32.95
CA PRO A 36 24.59 17.95 34.23
C PRO A 36 24.23 18.99 35.29
N ASN A 37 24.20 18.57 36.55
CA ASN A 37 24.07 19.49 37.68
C ASN A 37 25.33 20.37 37.79
N ARG A 38 25.14 21.67 37.98
CA ARG A 38 26.22 22.65 38.15
C ARG A 38 26.01 23.43 39.44
N THR A 39 27.11 23.76 40.12
CA THR A 39 27.10 24.53 41.37
C THR A 39 27.26 26.04 41.13
N ASN A 40 28.11 26.45 40.18
CA ASN A 40 28.45 27.87 39.97
C ASN A 40 27.45 28.66 39.12
N SER A 41 26.66 27.96 38.29
CA SER A 41 25.56 28.52 37.51
C SER A 41 24.60 27.36 37.26
N PRO A 42 23.62 27.16 38.17
CA PRO A 42 22.83 25.93 38.25
C PRO A 42 21.87 25.71 37.07
N TYR A 43 21.68 26.73 36.24
CA TYR A 43 20.66 26.80 35.21
C TYR A 43 21.28 27.10 33.85
N TYR A 44 20.49 26.89 32.80
CA TYR A 44 20.99 26.93 31.44
C TYR A 44 20.11 27.81 30.54
N TRP A 45 20.73 28.48 29.58
CA TRP A 45 20.01 29.26 28.56
C TRP A 45 19.37 28.35 27.51
N ILE A 46 18.11 28.63 27.18
CA ILE A 46 17.39 28.02 26.04
C ILE A 46 17.02 29.07 24.99
N GLY A 47 16.68 28.63 23.79
CA GLY A 47 16.40 29.45 22.61
C GLY A 47 15.05 30.19 22.61
N LEU A 48 14.52 30.55 23.78
CA LEU A 48 13.25 31.27 23.92
C LEU A 48 13.52 32.70 24.40
N THR A 49 12.94 33.69 23.70
CA THR A 49 13.06 35.11 24.05
C THR A 49 11.72 35.82 23.89
N LYS A 50 11.50 36.90 24.65
CA LYS A 50 10.28 37.72 24.60
C LYS A 50 10.52 38.94 23.71
N ASN A 51 9.63 39.17 22.77
CA ASN A 51 9.65 40.37 21.93
C ASN A 51 9.23 41.60 22.75
N HIS A 52 10.05 42.65 22.73
CA HIS A 52 9.84 43.87 23.52
C HIS A 52 8.69 44.76 23.03
N ILE A 53 8.18 44.55 21.81
CA ILE A 53 7.16 45.42 21.20
C ILE A 53 5.75 44.88 21.45
N ASN A 54 5.55 43.57 21.28
CA ASN A 54 4.24 42.93 21.39
C ASN A 54 4.13 41.98 22.59
N GLU A 55 5.17 41.90 23.43
CA GLU A 55 5.26 41.10 24.65
C GLU A 55 5.05 39.58 24.47
N THR A 56 5.22 39.06 23.25
CA THR A 56 5.05 37.63 22.97
C THR A 56 6.37 36.87 23.07
N TRP A 57 6.36 35.69 23.67
CA TRP A 57 7.46 34.72 23.62
C TRP A 57 7.62 34.14 22.22
N LYS A 58 8.87 34.02 21.76
CA LYS A 58 9.23 33.54 20.43
C LYS A 58 10.48 32.67 20.49
N TRP A 59 10.39 31.49 19.91
CA TRP A 59 11.57 30.66 19.67
C TRP A 59 12.47 31.26 18.60
N ILE A 60 13.77 31.15 18.81
CA ILE A 60 14.75 31.47 17.79
C ILE A 60 14.57 30.57 16.55
N GLY A 61 14.84 31.11 15.36
CA GLY A 61 14.77 30.35 14.11
C GLY A 61 13.36 30.17 13.56
N ASN A 62 12.64 29.12 13.98
CA ASN A 62 11.51 28.55 13.24
C ASN A 62 10.16 29.25 13.46
N ASN A 63 10.08 30.30 14.28
CA ASN A 63 8.84 31.03 14.57
C ASN A 63 7.70 30.13 15.11
N SER A 64 8.05 29.01 15.77
CA SER A 64 7.09 28.11 16.43
C SER A 64 6.24 28.85 17.47
N THR A 65 4.97 28.47 17.56
CA THR A 65 3.97 29.08 18.43
C THR A 65 3.80 28.37 19.78
N TRP A 66 4.39 27.20 19.98
CA TRP A 66 4.29 26.48 21.25
C TRP A 66 5.15 27.17 22.31
N VAL A 67 4.58 27.60 23.44
CA VAL A 67 5.33 28.25 24.54
C VAL A 67 5.05 27.50 25.85
N GLY A 68 5.28 26.18 25.85
CA GLY A 68 5.35 25.33 27.04
C GLY A 68 4.46 25.72 28.21
N GLU A 69 3.13 25.70 28.03
CA GLU A 69 2.17 26.15 29.06
C GLU A 69 2.37 25.46 30.43
N HIS A 70 2.90 24.23 30.43
CA HIS A 70 3.21 23.45 31.63
C HIS A 70 4.70 23.44 31.99
N SER A 71 5.54 24.09 31.20
CA SER A 71 6.99 24.09 31.35
C SER A 71 7.47 25.26 32.21
N TRP A 72 6.67 26.31 32.42
CA TRP A 72 6.97 27.38 33.38
C TRP A 72 6.93 26.89 34.83
N ALA A 73 7.81 27.45 35.67
CA ALA A 73 7.74 27.25 37.11
C ALA A 73 6.50 27.96 37.70
N GLU A 74 6.10 27.57 38.91
CA GLU A 74 4.99 28.23 39.58
C GLU A 74 5.28 29.73 39.73
N SER A 75 4.33 30.57 39.35
CA SER A 75 4.44 32.03 39.28
C SER A 75 5.30 32.61 38.15
N GLU A 76 5.81 31.78 37.23
CA GLU A 76 6.54 32.25 36.03
C GLU A 76 5.67 32.18 34.75
N PRO A 77 5.93 33.03 33.75
CA PRO A 77 6.89 34.13 33.74
C PRO A 77 6.39 35.35 34.51
N ASN A 78 7.14 35.80 35.53
CA ASN A 78 6.73 36.88 36.42
C ASN A 78 7.13 38.28 35.94
N ASN A 79 8.06 38.36 34.99
CA ASN A 79 8.65 39.60 34.48
C ASN A 79 9.02 40.58 35.63
N ASN A 80 9.63 40.07 36.71
CA ASN A 80 9.80 40.75 38.01
C ASN A 80 10.54 42.10 37.93
N HIS A 81 11.08 42.46 36.76
CA HIS A 81 11.85 43.68 36.54
C HIS A 81 11.66 44.37 35.17
N ILE A 82 10.61 44.07 34.40
CA ILE A 82 10.33 44.66 33.06
C ILE A 82 11.49 44.42 32.04
N THR A 83 12.50 43.62 32.41
CA THR A 83 13.77 43.47 31.68
C THR A 83 14.17 42.01 31.46
N GLU A 84 13.26 41.09 31.77
CA GLU A 84 13.47 39.64 31.76
C GLU A 84 12.91 39.07 30.45
N PHE A 85 13.75 39.10 29.42
CA PHE A 85 13.35 38.75 28.06
C PHE A 85 13.97 37.45 27.56
N CYS A 86 14.74 36.77 28.40
CA CYS A 86 15.45 35.54 28.07
C CYS A 86 15.04 34.43 29.03
N VAL A 87 15.04 33.18 28.57
CA VAL A 87 14.53 32.06 29.37
C VAL A 87 15.64 31.12 29.75
N GLU A 88 15.67 30.77 31.03
CA GLU A 88 16.50 29.70 31.56
C GLU A 88 15.68 28.45 31.93
N ILE A 89 16.35 27.30 31.91
CA ILE A 89 15.81 26.03 32.40
C ILE A 89 16.47 25.61 33.71
N TYR A 90 15.65 25.22 34.68
CA TYR A 90 16.08 24.80 36.00
C TYR A 90 16.56 23.36 36.01
N ILE A 91 17.86 23.15 36.22
CA ILE A 91 18.42 21.81 36.38
C ILE A 91 18.68 21.48 37.85
N ASN A 92 19.21 22.43 38.63
CA ASN A 92 19.49 22.23 40.07
C ASN A 92 18.49 22.99 40.96
N SER A 93 17.19 22.66 40.89
CA SER A 93 16.09 23.37 41.59
C SER A 93 15.05 22.44 42.24
N GLY A 94 15.45 21.26 42.71
CA GLY A 94 14.56 20.34 43.45
C GLY A 94 13.24 20.05 42.73
N GLN A 95 12.12 20.47 43.34
CA GLN A 95 10.76 20.30 42.80
C GLN A 95 10.50 21.06 41.49
N ASN A 96 11.28 22.11 41.20
CA ASN A 96 11.20 22.88 39.98
C ASN A 96 12.15 22.39 38.88
N ARG A 97 12.78 21.21 39.04
CA ARG A 97 13.66 20.65 38.00
C ARG A 97 12.89 20.47 36.69
N GLY A 98 13.45 20.99 35.61
CA GLY A 98 12.91 21.00 34.26
C GLY A 98 11.92 22.11 33.96
N LYS A 99 11.64 22.99 34.93
CA LYS A 99 10.81 24.17 34.74
C LYS A 99 11.60 25.36 34.22
N TRP A 100 10.90 26.32 33.63
CA TRP A 100 11.44 27.51 32.99
C TRP A 100 11.20 28.76 33.83
N ASN A 101 12.09 29.74 33.65
CA ASN A 101 12.05 31.04 34.28
C ASN A 101 12.51 32.13 33.32
N ASP A 102 11.82 33.27 33.30
CA ASP A 102 12.30 34.45 32.60
C ASP A 102 13.36 35.19 33.43
N GLU A 103 14.36 35.72 32.75
CA GLU A 103 15.55 36.26 33.39
C GLU A 103 16.21 37.32 32.50
N LYS A 104 17.01 38.18 33.14
CA LYS A 104 17.76 39.24 32.46
C LYS A 104 18.80 38.60 31.55
N CYS A 105 18.70 38.89 30.25
CA CYS A 105 19.59 38.37 29.22
C CYS A 105 21.09 38.62 29.48
N ALA A 106 21.42 39.64 30.27
CA ALA A 106 22.79 39.99 30.68
C ALA A 106 23.38 39.07 31.76
N ARG A 107 22.60 38.16 32.36
CA ARG A 107 23.13 37.17 33.31
C ARG A 107 23.99 36.14 32.60
N SER A 108 25.01 35.64 33.29
CA SER A 108 25.91 34.62 32.74
C SER A 108 25.47 33.21 33.12
N LYS A 109 25.10 32.40 32.13
CA LYS A 109 24.68 31.00 32.30
C LYS A 109 25.29 30.09 31.23
N TYR A 110 25.18 28.78 31.40
CA TYR A 110 25.65 27.84 30.38
C TYR A 110 24.64 27.74 29.21
N PRO A 111 25.09 27.75 27.94
CA PRO A 111 24.19 27.52 26.82
C PRO A 111 23.76 26.05 26.72
N VAL A 112 22.50 25.80 26.33
CA VAL A 112 22.10 24.50 25.75
C VAL A 112 22.08 24.65 24.23
N CYS A 113 23.00 23.98 23.55
CA CYS A 113 23.07 23.96 22.09
C CYS A 113 22.51 22.65 21.55
N TYR A 114 21.97 22.67 20.33
CA TYR A 114 21.68 21.46 19.57
C TYR A 114 22.51 21.43 18.29
N LYS A 115 22.75 20.23 17.78
CA LYS A 115 23.34 20.00 16.46
C LYS A 115 22.29 19.33 15.60
N ALA A 116 21.87 20.00 14.53
CA ALA A 116 21.02 19.43 13.51
C ALA A 116 21.68 18.16 12.99
N GLN A 117 20.92 17.07 12.98
CA GLN A 117 21.34 15.80 12.42
C GLN A 117 20.86 15.65 10.98
N CYS A 118 19.83 16.42 10.59
CA CYS A 118 19.40 16.51 9.21
C CYS A 118 20.42 17.26 8.34
N ASP A 119 20.76 16.65 7.22
CA ASP A 119 21.53 17.23 6.12
C ASP A 119 20.93 16.83 4.77
N ASP A 120 21.47 17.38 3.68
CA ASP A 120 21.00 17.11 2.30
C ASP A 120 21.12 15.62 1.89
N SER A 121 21.84 14.81 2.67
CA SER A 121 22.03 13.37 2.43
C SER A 121 21.13 12.47 3.30
N SER A 122 20.41 13.05 4.25
CA SER A 122 19.64 12.30 5.25
C SER A 122 18.46 11.55 4.64
N CYS A 123 17.76 12.18 3.69
CA CYS A 123 16.66 11.57 2.94
C CYS A 123 16.94 11.69 1.43
N VAL A 124 16.96 10.56 0.71
CA VAL A 124 17.27 10.52 -0.72
C VAL A 124 16.19 11.22 -1.54
N LYS A 125 14.92 10.94 -1.25
CA LYS A 125 13.73 11.52 -1.90
C LYS A 125 12.63 11.82 -0.89
N GLY A 126 12.92 12.77 -0.01
CA GLY A 126 11.98 13.19 1.03
C GLY A 126 12.48 14.37 1.83
N SER A 127 11.68 14.79 2.79
CA SER A 127 12.05 15.85 3.75
C SER A 127 12.55 15.22 5.05
N CYS A 128 13.68 15.71 5.55
CA CYS A 128 14.23 15.29 6.84
C CYS A 128 13.59 16.08 7.98
N TRP A 129 13.32 15.40 9.09
CA TRP A 129 12.79 15.97 10.33
C TRP A 129 13.64 15.52 11.51
N GLU A 130 13.96 16.46 12.39
CA GLU A 130 14.70 16.19 13.63
C GLU A 130 13.80 15.43 14.62
N THR A 131 14.37 14.43 15.30
CA THR A 131 13.71 13.67 16.38
C THR A 131 14.63 13.61 17.60
N LEU A 132 14.19 12.99 18.71
CA LEU A 132 15.04 12.85 19.89
C LEU A 132 16.27 11.99 19.58
N ASN A 133 17.42 12.64 19.41
CA ASN A 133 18.72 12.03 19.14
C ASN A 133 18.78 11.17 17.86
N SER A 134 17.89 11.42 16.88
CA SER A 134 17.90 10.80 15.55
C SER A 134 17.22 11.71 14.52
N THR A 135 17.20 11.32 13.25
CA THR A 135 16.40 11.92 12.17
C THR A 135 15.30 10.97 11.69
N ALA A 136 14.22 11.51 11.16
CA ALA A 136 13.20 10.77 10.42
C ALA A 136 12.97 11.39 9.03
N CYS A 137 12.59 10.56 8.05
CA CYS A 137 12.29 11.01 6.71
C CYS A 137 10.79 10.92 6.41
N LEU A 138 10.24 12.00 5.85
CA LEU A 138 8.94 12.01 5.21
C LEU A 138 9.14 11.87 3.70
N CYS A 139 8.85 10.69 3.16
CA CYS A 139 9.11 10.37 1.77
C CYS A 139 8.18 11.11 0.80
N SER A 140 8.74 11.55 -0.33
CA SER A 140 7.97 12.03 -1.47
C SER A 140 7.18 10.88 -2.10
N ASP A 141 6.11 11.21 -2.81
CA ASP A 141 5.25 10.23 -3.47
C ASP A 141 6.04 9.23 -4.32
N GLY A 142 5.79 7.94 -4.07
CA GLY A 142 6.43 6.83 -4.80
C GLY A 142 7.83 6.43 -4.29
N TYR A 143 8.23 6.87 -3.11
CA TYR A 143 9.45 6.42 -2.42
C TYR A 143 9.15 5.92 -1.00
N GLU A 144 9.92 4.93 -0.54
CA GLU A 144 9.82 4.33 0.78
C GLU A 144 11.19 3.97 1.38
N GLY A 145 11.17 3.46 2.61
CA GLY A 145 12.33 3.14 3.42
C GLY A 145 12.74 4.27 4.36
N ASP A 146 13.56 3.95 5.36
CA ASP A 146 13.94 4.89 6.43
C ASP A 146 14.62 6.17 5.92
N LYS A 147 15.22 6.13 4.72
CA LYS A 147 15.84 7.27 4.03
C LYS A 147 15.18 7.59 2.69
N CYS A 148 13.99 7.06 2.41
CA CYS A 148 13.29 7.23 1.13
C CYS A 148 14.12 6.79 -0.08
N GLN A 149 14.93 5.74 0.10
CA GLN A 149 15.89 5.26 -0.88
C GLN A 149 15.28 4.26 -1.87
N THR A 150 14.13 3.67 -1.52
CA THR A 150 13.49 2.62 -2.31
C THR A 150 12.38 3.22 -3.14
N VAL A 151 12.34 2.87 -4.42
CA VAL A 151 11.23 3.24 -5.31
C VAL A 151 10.06 2.28 -5.02
N VAL A 152 8.88 2.82 -4.75
CA VAL A 152 7.67 2.02 -4.55
C VAL A 152 7.15 1.56 -5.90
N ASP A 153 7.18 0.26 -6.18
CA ASP A 153 6.60 -0.29 -7.40
C ASP A 153 5.09 -0.52 -7.29
N CYS A 154 4.42 -0.78 -8.40
CA CYS A 154 3.02 -1.20 -8.37
C CYS A 154 2.87 -2.55 -7.65
N PRO A 155 1.69 -2.85 -7.05
CA PRO A 155 1.45 -4.11 -6.39
C PRO A 155 1.72 -5.30 -7.32
N PRO A 156 2.45 -6.35 -6.88
CA PRO A 156 2.73 -7.51 -7.71
C PRO A 156 1.45 -8.17 -8.24
N LEU A 157 1.39 -8.41 -9.54
CA LEU A 157 0.30 -9.15 -10.18
C LEU A 157 0.64 -10.65 -10.25
N SER A 158 -0.40 -11.47 -10.13
CA SER A 158 -0.33 -12.89 -10.39
C SER A 158 -1.06 -13.25 -11.68
N GLN A 159 -0.72 -14.41 -12.24
CA GLN A 159 -1.46 -14.98 -13.36
C GLN A 159 -2.94 -15.19 -12.96
N PRO A 160 -3.91 -14.90 -13.85
CA PRO A 160 -5.30 -15.27 -13.63
C PRO A 160 -5.44 -16.79 -13.66
N GLU A 161 -6.40 -17.33 -12.93
CA GLU A 161 -6.73 -18.76 -13.03
C GLU A 161 -7.17 -19.07 -14.47
N ASN A 162 -6.65 -20.16 -15.06
CA ASN A 162 -6.89 -20.50 -16.47
C ASN A 162 -6.45 -19.41 -17.47
N GLY A 163 -5.35 -18.69 -17.16
CA GLY A 163 -4.69 -17.80 -18.10
C GLY A 163 -3.25 -17.49 -17.73
N ASP A 164 -2.63 -16.68 -18.58
CA ASP A 164 -1.24 -16.26 -18.51
C ASP A 164 -1.15 -14.75 -18.30
N LEU A 165 -0.05 -14.33 -17.67
CA LEU A 165 0.37 -12.94 -17.50
C LEU A 165 1.73 -12.75 -18.15
N LYS A 166 1.87 -11.69 -18.96
CA LYS A 166 3.13 -11.26 -19.55
C LYS A 166 3.32 -9.76 -19.38
N CYS A 167 4.39 -9.36 -18.70
CA CYS A 167 4.74 -7.97 -18.48
C CYS A 167 5.96 -7.55 -19.31
N SER A 168 6.09 -6.24 -19.51
CA SER A 168 7.36 -5.64 -19.96
C SER A 168 8.43 -5.81 -18.87
N GLN A 169 9.71 -5.76 -19.26
CA GLN A 169 10.87 -5.96 -18.36
C GLN A 169 10.74 -5.13 -17.07
N GLY A 170 11.13 -5.69 -15.91
CA GLY A 170 11.00 -5.04 -14.60
C GLY A 170 9.67 -5.31 -13.87
N GLY A 171 8.62 -5.73 -14.58
CA GLY A 171 7.38 -6.31 -14.04
C GLY A 171 6.43 -5.31 -13.36
N TRP A 172 6.94 -4.50 -12.43
CA TRP A 172 6.13 -3.71 -11.49
C TRP A 172 6.43 -2.20 -11.50
N GLU A 173 7.47 -1.79 -12.22
CA GLU A 173 7.91 -0.40 -12.31
C GLU A 173 6.88 0.50 -13.03
N ILE A 174 6.93 1.83 -12.79
CA ILE A 174 6.11 2.80 -13.54
C ILE A 174 6.26 2.58 -15.04
N ASN A 175 5.15 2.72 -15.77
CA ASN A 175 5.04 2.49 -17.21
C ASN A 175 5.22 1.04 -17.65
N THR A 176 5.41 0.08 -16.72
CA THR A 176 5.32 -1.33 -17.06
C THR A 176 3.89 -1.66 -17.48
N THR A 177 3.75 -2.21 -18.69
CA THR A 177 2.49 -2.76 -19.18
C THR A 177 2.52 -4.27 -19.11
N CYS A 178 1.48 -4.82 -18.48
CA CYS A 178 1.21 -6.23 -18.34
C CYS A 178 -0.01 -6.62 -19.18
N SER A 179 0.12 -7.67 -19.97
CA SER A 179 -0.92 -8.26 -20.80
C SER A 179 -1.38 -9.60 -20.23
N PHE A 180 -2.67 -9.86 -20.35
CA PHE A 180 -3.31 -11.09 -19.92
C PHE A 180 -3.84 -11.87 -21.11
N LYS A 181 -3.76 -13.20 -21.03
CA LYS A 181 -4.31 -14.09 -22.05
C LYS A 181 -4.97 -15.29 -21.38
N CYS A 182 -6.24 -15.56 -21.67
CA CYS A 182 -6.90 -16.75 -21.16
C CYS A 182 -6.52 -18.00 -21.97
N ASN A 183 -6.52 -19.14 -21.29
CA ASN A 183 -6.28 -20.45 -21.89
C ASN A 183 -7.43 -20.82 -22.86
N PRO A 184 -7.20 -21.73 -23.81
CA PRO A 184 -8.27 -22.21 -24.70
C PRO A 184 -9.49 -22.72 -23.92
N GLY A 185 -10.68 -22.30 -24.35
CA GLY A 185 -11.94 -22.59 -23.65
C GLY A 185 -12.30 -21.61 -22.54
N PHE A 186 -11.53 -20.54 -22.38
CA PHE A 186 -11.81 -19.43 -21.49
C PHE A 186 -11.76 -18.10 -22.24
N THR A 187 -12.60 -17.16 -21.82
CA THR A 187 -12.66 -15.78 -22.31
C THR A 187 -12.32 -14.82 -21.18
N ILE A 188 -11.68 -13.71 -21.52
CA ILE A 188 -11.35 -12.68 -20.54
C ILE A 188 -12.60 -11.90 -20.14
N ASN A 189 -12.70 -11.55 -18.87
CA ASN A 189 -13.65 -10.59 -18.33
C ASN A 189 -12.87 -9.49 -17.60
N GLY A 190 -12.89 -8.28 -18.14
CA GLY A 190 -12.06 -7.15 -17.71
C GLY A 190 -11.06 -6.72 -18.79
N SER A 191 -10.04 -5.96 -18.39
CA SER A 191 -9.04 -5.44 -19.33
C SER A 191 -8.02 -6.51 -19.75
N TYR A 192 -7.63 -6.48 -21.02
CA TYR A 192 -6.56 -7.31 -21.58
C TYR A 192 -5.17 -6.82 -21.15
N THR A 193 -5.04 -5.55 -20.77
CA THR A 193 -3.78 -4.93 -20.40
C THR A 193 -3.94 -3.97 -19.25
N VAL A 194 -2.94 -3.95 -18.36
CA VAL A 194 -2.84 -2.99 -17.27
C VAL A 194 -1.48 -2.33 -17.29
N THR A 195 -1.42 -1.05 -16.98
CA THR A 195 -0.17 -0.26 -16.93
C THR A 195 0.03 0.30 -15.54
N CYS A 196 1.25 0.19 -15.01
CA CYS A 196 1.61 0.80 -13.74
C CYS A 196 1.70 2.33 -13.92
N LYS A 197 0.79 3.06 -13.26
CA LYS A 197 0.71 4.53 -13.37
C LYS A 197 1.73 5.21 -12.45
N ALA A 198 1.96 6.50 -12.68
CA ALA A 198 2.86 7.32 -11.85
C ALA A 198 2.49 7.32 -10.36
N ASN A 199 1.21 7.14 -10.02
CA ASN A 199 0.73 7.04 -8.64
C ASN A 199 0.90 5.62 -8.02
N ARG A 200 1.69 4.75 -8.65
CA ARG A 200 1.99 3.37 -8.21
C ARG A 200 0.75 2.48 -8.08
N THR A 201 -0.29 2.76 -8.87
CA THR A 201 -1.46 1.89 -9.01
C THR A 201 -1.60 1.41 -10.45
N TRP A 202 -2.16 0.21 -10.61
CA TRP A 202 -2.52 -0.28 -11.94
C TRP A 202 -3.63 0.57 -12.56
N SER A 203 -3.60 0.68 -13.89
CA SER A 203 -4.62 1.39 -14.65
C SER A 203 -6.00 0.73 -14.55
N ASP A 204 -6.05 -0.58 -14.31
CA ASP A 204 -7.27 -1.38 -14.14
C ASP A 204 -6.99 -2.57 -13.22
N LEU A 205 -8.03 -3.30 -12.83
CA LEU A 205 -7.95 -4.52 -12.03
C LEU A 205 -7.46 -5.72 -12.85
N LYS A 206 -6.91 -6.72 -12.15
CA LYS A 206 -6.60 -8.02 -12.74
C LYS A 206 -7.88 -8.66 -13.30
N PRO A 207 -7.90 -9.11 -14.57
CA PRO A 207 -9.08 -9.71 -15.17
C PRO A 207 -9.33 -11.14 -14.68
N VAL A 208 -10.53 -11.65 -14.94
CA VAL A 208 -10.94 -13.03 -14.66
C VAL A 208 -11.08 -13.78 -15.99
N CYS A 209 -10.53 -14.99 -16.07
CA CYS A 209 -10.75 -15.88 -17.22
C CYS A 209 -11.93 -16.80 -16.93
N SER A 210 -13.07 -16.53 -17.58
CA SER A 210 -14.31 -17.28 -17.43
C SER A 210 -14.43 -18.35 -18.51
N ALA A 211 -14.89 -19.56 -18.15
CA ALA A 211 -15.11 -20.61 -19.13
C ALA A 211 -16.14 -20.17 -20.20
N VAL A 212 -15.90 -20.50 -21.47
CA VAL A 212 -16.87 -20.22 -22.54
C VAL A 212 -18.14 -21.03 -22.31
N GLN A 213 -19.28 -20.44 -22.65
CA GLN A 213 -20.59 -21.06 -22.52
C GLN A 213 -21.11 -21.48 -23.89
N CYS A 214 -21.55 -22.73 -24.01
CA CYS A 214 -22.20 -23.21 -25.22
C CYS A 214 -23.69 -22.80 -25.26
N PRO A 215 -24.31 -22.78 -26.46
CA PRO A 215 -25.73 -22.48 -26.59
C PRO A 215 -26.59 -23.39 -25.70
N PRO A 216 -27.53 -22.84 -24.93
CA PRO A 216 -28.42 -23.63 -24.09
C PRO A 216 -29.13 -24.73 -24.88
N LEU A 217 -29.00 -25.98 -24.43
CA LEU A 217 -29.73 -27.11 -25.00
C LEU A 217 -31.21 -27.03 -24.64
N SER A 218 -32.08 -27.11 -25.65
CA SER A 218 -33.52 -27.24 -25.44
C SER A 218 -33.90 -28.65 -25.00
N GLN A 219 -35.02 -28.76 -24.26
CA GLN A 219 -35.58 -30.04 -23.83
C GLN A 219 -35.84 -30.95 -25.04
N LEU A 220 -35.47 -32.22 -24.93
CA LEU A 220 -35.75 -33.20 -25.98
C LEU A 220 -37.22 -33.60 -25.97
N SER A 221 -37.87 -33.59 -27.14
CA SER A 221 -39.19 -34.21 -27.29
C SER A 221 -39.06 -35.72 -27.10
N ASN A 222 -39.78 -36.28 -26.14
CA ASN A 222 -39.73 -37.71 -25.77
C ASN A 222 -38.34 -38.20 -25.32
N GLY A 223 -37.60 -37.33 -24.63
CA GLY A 223 -36.33 -37.67 -24.02
C GLY A 223 -35.95 -36.67 -22.93
N ASN A 224 -34.87 -36.98 -22.22
CA ASN A 224 -34.25 -36.09 -21.25
C ASN A 224 -32.76 -35.92 -21.61
N TYR A 225 -32.09 -35.02 -20.88
CA TYR A 225 -30.64 -34.96 -20.88
C TYR A 225 -30.12 -34.55 -19.51
N SER A 226 -28.89 -34.94 -19.22
CA SER A 226 -28.15 -34.52 -18.03
C SER A 226 -26.75 -34.06 -18.44
N CYS A 227 -26.28 -32.97 -17.85
CA CYS A 227 -24.96 -32.41 -18.16
C CYS A 227 -24.01 -32.56 -16.97
N SER A 228 -22.73 -32.80 -17.24
CA SER A 228 -21.70 -32.99 -16.22
C SER A 228 -21.36 -31.72 -15.44
N LYS A 229 -21.70 -30.54 -15.97
CA LYS A 229 -21.51 -29.23 -15.32
C LYS A 229 -22.72 -28.33 -15.55
N GLU A 230 -23.06 -27.55 -14.55
CA GLU A 230 -24.06 -26.49 -14.65
C GLU A 230 -23.61 -25.39 -15.64
N GLY A 231 -24.57 -24.64 -16.17
CA GLY A 231 -24.30 -23.53 -17.10
C GLY A 231 -23.85 -23.95 -18.50
N GLN A 232 -23.64 -25.24 -18.79
CA GLN A 232 -23.24 -25.74 -20.12
C GLN A 232 -21.96 -25.07 -20.65
N ILE A 233 -20.96 -24.96 -19.78
CA ILE A 233 -19.66 -24.34 -20.03
C ILE A 233 -18.63 -25.32 -20.61
N PHE A 234 -17.46 -24.81 -20.99
CA PHE A 234 -16.34 -25.59 -21.55
C PHE A 234 -16.07 -26.92 -20.80
N ASN A 235 -15.89 -27.99 -21.58
CA ASN A 235 -15.74 -29.37 -21.14
C ASN A 235 -16.96 -29.93 -20.37
N SER A 236 -18.12 -29.27 -20.38
CA SER A 236 -19.38 -29.89 -19.97
C SER A 236 -19.82 -30.90 -21.03
N THR A 237 -20.10 -32.14 -20.62
CA THR A 237 -20.65 -33.18 -21.49
C THR A 237 -22.08 -33.45 -21.10
N CYS A 238 -22.99 -33.34 -22.06
CA CYS A 238 -24.41 -33.60 -21.89
C CYS A 238 -24.77 -34.94 -22.53
N HIS A 239 -25.30 -35.85 -21.71
CA HIS A 239 -25.78 -37.16 -22.10
C HIS A 239 -27.29 -37.12 -22.31
N PHE A 240 -27.75 -37.72 -23.41
CA PHE A 240 -29.16 -37.77 -23.77
C PHE A 240 -29.72 -39.16 -23.53
N GLU A 241 -31.00 -39.22 -23.18
CA GLU A 241 -31.74 -40.47 -23.06
C GLU A 241 -33.14 -40.31 -23.66
N CYS A 242 -33.57 -41.27 -24.48
CA CYS A 242 -34.92 -41.28 -25.01
C CYS A 242 -35.86 -41.98 -24.03
N HIS A 243 -37.10 -41.50 -23.91
CA HIS A 243 -38.12 -42.16 -23.13
C HIS A 243 -38.45 -43.55 -23.70
N LEU A 244 -39.02 -44.41 -22.87
CA LEU A 244 -39.45 -45.75 -23.27
C LEU A 244 -40.33 -45.71 -24.53
N GLY A 245 -40.04 -46.58 -25.51
CA GLY A 245 -40.74 -46.64 -26.79
C GLY A 245 -40.18 -45.75 -27.90
N PHE A 246 -39.13 -44.96 -27.63
CA PHE A 246 -38.45 -44.12 -28.61
C PHE A 246 -37.00 -44.57 -28.83
N PHE A 247 -36.51 -44.45 -30.07
CA PHE A 247 -35.14 -44.74 -30.46
C PHE A 247 -34.36 -43.45 -30.72
N MET A 248 -33.10 -43.43 -30.32
CA MET A 248 -32.20 -42.30 -30.53
C MET A 248 -31.57 -42.34 -31.93
N ILE A 249 -31.63 -41.20 -32.63
CA ILE A 249 -30.90 -40.95 -33.88
C ILE A 249 -29.90 -39.82 -33.64
N GLY A 250 -28.62 -40.13 -33.79
CA GLY A 250 -27.51 -39.19 -33.55
C GLY A 250 -26.58 -39.66 -32.42
N SER A 251 -25.73 -38.76 -31.95
CA SER A 251 -24.81 -39.02 -30.83
C SER A 251 -25.56 -39.01 -29.49
N SER A 252 -25.25 -39.95 -28.60
CA SER A 252 -25.79 -40.03 -27.25
C SER A 252 -25.21 -39.00 -26.28
N ALA A 253 -24.15 -38.30 -26.69
CA ALA A 253 -23.55 -37.23 -25.92
C ALA A 253 -22.98 -36.13 -26.82
N VAL A 254 -22.94 -34.92 -26.30
CA VAL A 254 -22.22 -33.77 -26.87
C VAL A 254 -21.40 -33.10 -25.78
N THR A 255 -20.25 -32.54 -26.15
CA THR A 255 -19.34 -31.84 -25.22
C THR A 255 -19.18 -30.39 -25.66
N CYS A 256 -19.17 -29.45 -24.72
CA CYS A 256 -18.93 -28.04 -25.02
C CYS A 256 -17.45 -27.82 -25.31
N ALA A 257 -17.12 -27.49 -26.56
CA ALA A 257 -15.76 -27.31 -27.01
C ALA A 257 -15.21 -25.91 -26.69
N ALA A 258 -13.90 -25.74 -26.83
CA ALA A 258 -13.18 -24.51 -26.47
C ALA A 258 -13.62 -23.26 -27.26
N ASN A 259 -14.27 -23.45 -28.41
CA ASN A 259 -14.81 -22.40 -29.26
C ASN A 259 -16.26 -21.99 -28.88
N GLY A 260 -16.78 -22.49 -27.76
CA GLY A 260 -18.15 -22.21 -27.30
C GLY A 260 -19.23 -22.91 -28.12
N HIS A 261 -18.90 -23.98 -28.87
CA HIS A 261 -19.87 -24.77 -29.62
C HIS A 261 -19.89 -26.22 -29.15
N TRP A 262 -21.04 -26.87 -29.28
CA TRP A 262 -21.17 -28.30 -29.05
C TRP A 262 -20.40 -29.10 -30.11
N THR A 263 -19.78 -30.21 -29.70
CA THR A 263 -19.06 -31.12 -30.61
C THR A 263 -19.94 -31.75 -31.70
N GLY A 264 -21.26 -31.69 -31.55
CA GLY A 264 -22.23 -32.15 -32.54
C GLY A 264 -23.65 -31.65 -32.25
N PRO A 265 -24.61 -31.94 -33.14
CA PRO A 265 -26.01 -31.61 -32.92
C PRO A 265 -26.63 -32.51 -31.84
N ARG A 266 -27.71 -32.03 -31.22
CA ARG A 266 -28.54 -32.86 -30.31
C ARG A 266 -29.15 -34.04 -31.07
N PRO A 267 -29.37 -35.19 -30.42
CA PRO A 267 -30.06 -36.31 -31.05
C PRO A 267 -31.57 -36.06 -31.16
N VAL A 268 -32.22 -36.94 -31.93
CA VAL A 268 -33.67 -36.98 -32.10
C VAL A 268 -34.20 -38.30 -31.54
N CYS A 269 -35.21 -38.23 -30.67
CA CYS A 269 -35.94 -39.39 -30.17
C CYS A 269 -37.21 -39.60 -31.01
N THR A 270 -37.33 -40.76 -31.67
CA THR A 270 -38.47 -41.08 -32.55
C THR A 270 -38.98 -42.50 -32.32
N SER A 271 -40.29 -42.68 -32.33
CA SER A 271 -40.94 -44.01 -32.35
C SER A 271 -41.12 -44.54 -33.79
N ASN A 272 -40.80 -43.73 -34.81
CA ASN A 272 -40.95 -44.13 -36.20
C ASN A 272 -39.84 -45.09 -36.63
N TYR A 273 -40.17 -46.38 -36.62
CA TYR A 273 -39.27 -47.47 -37.00
C TYR A 273 -38.67 -47.31 -38.40
N THR A 274 -39.40 -46.75 -39.35
CA THR A 274 -38.88 -46.53 -40.72
C THR A 274 -37.78 -45.48 -40.79
N GLN A 275 -37.79 -44.48 -39.90
CA GLN A 275 -36.71 -43.49 -39.78
C GLN A 275 -35.48 -44.14 -39.17
N VAL A 276 -35.64 -44.95 -38.12
CA VAL A 276 -34.55 -45.66 -37.43
C VAL A 276 -33.79 -46.58 -38.40
N LEU A 277 -34.51 -47.37 -39.20
CA LEU A 277 -33.91 -48.30 -40.17
C LEU A 277 -33.00 -47.62 -41.21
N ARG A 278 -33.20 -46.33 -41.51
CA ARG A 278 -32.34 -45.59 -42.45
C ARG A 278 -30.94 -45.34 -41.89
N PHE A 279 -30.80 -45.27 -40.57
CA PHE A 279 -29.54 -45.02 -39.88
C PHE A 279 -28.87 -46.31 -39.36
N CYS A 280 -29.54 -47.46 -39.45
CA CYS A 280 -28.93 -48.75 -39.13
C CYS A 280 -27.87 -49.15 -40.18
N PRO A 281 -26.65 -49.52 -39.78
CA PRO A 281 -25.66 -50.07 -40.69
C PRO A 281 -26.20 -51.33 -41.38
N LYS A 282 -26.28 -51.35 -42.71
CA LYS A 282 -26.66 -52.56 -43.46
C LYS A 282 -25.59 -53.63 -43.24
N LYS A 283 -25.94 -54.75 -42.60
CA LYS A 283 -25.05 -55.91 -42.48
C LYS A 283 -24.61 -56.35 -43.88
N LYS A 284 -23.29 -56.39 -44.16
CA LYS A 284 -22.76 -57.09 -45.33
C LYS A 284 -23.14 -58.57 -45.18
N LYS A 285 -23.89 -59.14 -46.13
CA LYS A 285 -24.17 -60.59 -46.16
C LYS A 285 -22.83 -61.31 -46.29
N SER A 286 -22.43 -62.08 -45.27
CA SER A 286 -21.32 -63.04 -45.42
C SER A 286 -21.82 -64.25 -46.20
N THR A 287 -21.43 -64.36 -47.47
CA THR A 287 -21.58 -65.59 -48.24
C THR A 287 -20.55 -66.60 -47.77
N LEU A 288 -20.93 -67.46 -46.82
CA LEU A 288 -20.16 -68.66 -46.47
C LEU A 288 -21.06 -69.89 -46.64
N TRP A 289 -21.18 -70.36 -47.89
CA TRP A 289 -21.58 -71.72 -48.24
C TRP A 289 -20.88 -72.10 -49.54
N GLN A 290 -19.63 -72.57 -49.45
CA GLN A 290 -19.06 -73.39 -50.51
C GLN A 290 -19.42 -74.84 -50.21
N LYS A 291 -20.23 -75.43 -51.10
CA LYS A 291 -20.45 -76.87 -51.18
C LYS A 291 -19.12 -77.54 -51.55
N THR A 292 -18.61 -78.41 -50.69
CA THR A 292 -17.65 -79.44 -51.08
C THR A 292 -18.42 -80.58 -51.75
N LYS A 293 -17.96 -80.96 -52.95
CA LYS A 293 -18.25 -82.25 -53.59
C LYS A 293 -17.17 -83.23 -53.18
#